data_AF-A0A1P8MZ48-F1
#
_entry.id   AF-A0A1P8MZ48-F1
#
_cell.length_a   1.000
_cell.length_b   1.000
_cell.length_c   1.000
_cell.angle_alpha   90.00
_cell.angle_beta   90.00
_cell.angle_gamma   90.00
#
_symmetry.space_group_name_H-M   'P 1'
#
loop_
_entity.id
_entity.type
_entity.pdbx_description
1 polymer ?
#
loop_
_entity_poly.entity_id
_entity_poly.type
_entity_poly.pdbx_seq_one_letter_code
_entity_poly.pdbx_strand_id
1 'polypeptide(L)'
;MTLTRRAFGGLTLSGALLPRAALSQALSPLHAMRAPLSAPTTEFEAALTWMEERGSPDMAAALITALRFSRSRGPQIAETLTAITGEDYFTDWFQWMLWQERNPQITPHADFPTYKREVMLRIDDNFDLFLRPEDIRPDRMRIRLEEITWGGVVKDGIPSLDNPQLIPAGEAEYLRGDDLVFGVSINGDVRAYPLRIMGWHEMFNEVIGGVPVALAYCTLCGSGILFETDVPGRSAPLVFGSSGFLYRSNKLMFDRETHSLWNQWTGKPVVGPLVDSGIELRQRPVVITTWDSWKASNPGTMVLSLNTGHRRDYGSGVVYNDYFASPDLMFPAQVDQGRHAQKDYVFAVRQFGAARAWPLKAFGGRPIINDAIADTPLLLIGDVGKRSVRAYERGDRTFTQSGSKIADQTGAAWRVTEDALLGPDGARLDRVAGHISYWFAWDNYLGDAATVYDG
;
A
#
# COMPACT_ATOMS: atom_id res chain seq x y z
N MET A 1 33.00 75.68 25.12
CA MET A 1 33.16 75.13 26.48
C MET A 1 33.00 73.62 26.39
N THR A 2 34.03 72.91 26.85
CA THR A 2 34.18 71.45 26.94
C THR A 2 33.33 70.84 28.07
N LEU A 3 33.21 69.49 28.06
CA LEU A 3 32.70 68.54 29.09
C LEU A 3 31.20 68.14 28.93
N THR A 4 30.73 66.88 29.07
CA THR A 4 31.33 65.55 29.39
C THR A 4 30.29 64.45 29.15
N ARG A 5 30.77 63.21 28.89
CA ARG A 5 30.02 61.95 28.94
C ARG A 5 29.64 61.58 30.39
N ARG A 6 28.39 61.13 30.62
CA ARG A 6 27.96 59.92 31.39
C ARG A 6 26.54 60.09 31.94
N ALA A 7 25.62 59.23 31.50
CA ALA A 7 24.64 58.50 32.31
C ALA A 7 23.55 57.92 31.38
N PHE A 8 23.73 56.68 30.91
CA PHE A 8 22.61 55.86 30.45
C PHE A 8 22.50 54.72 31.47
N GLY A 9 21.57 54.88 32.41
CA GLY A 9 21.20 53.85 33.36
C GLY A 9 20.47 52.73 32.64
N GLY A 10 20.90 51.49 32.90
CA GLY A 10 20.30 50.30 32.35
C GLY A 10 18.87 50.09 32.87
N LEU A 11 17.94 49.97 31.94
CA LEU A 11 16.69 49.23 32.12
C LEU A 11 16.94 47.83 31.55
N THR A 12 17.45 46.93 32.40
CA THR A 12 17.27 45.50 32.16
C THR A 12 15.80 45.17 32.40
N LEU A 13 15.04 44.98 31.32
CA LEU A 13 13.81 44.20 31.42
C LEU A 13 14.20 42.79 31.85
N SER A 14 14.04 42.50 33.14
CA SER A 14 13.99 41.14 33.66
C SER A 14 12.71 40.50 33.13
N GLY A 15 12.75 39.96 31.90
CA GLY A 15 11.75 39.00 31.46
C GLY A 15 11.83 37.81 32.41
N ALA A 16 10.80 37.60 33.22
CA ALA A 16 10.73 36.45 34.10
C ALA A 16 10.73 35.18 33.23
N LEU A 17 11.87 34.50 33.16
CA LEU A 17 11.95 33.12 32.70
C LEU A 17 11.15 32.30 33.72
N LEU A 18 9.93 31.91 33.35
CA LEU A 18 9.20 30.92 34.12
C LEU A 18 10.07 29.66 34.22
N PRO A 19 10.33 29.12 35.43
CA PRO A 19 11.15 27.93 35.56
C PRO A 19 10.48 26.76 34.84
N ARG A 20 11.27 25.95 34.11
CA ARG A 20 10.83 24.78 33.31
C ARG A 20 9.84 23.87 34.05
N ALA A 21 10.04 23.69 35.35
CA ALA A 21 9.16 22.90 36.24
C ALA A 21 7.76 23.51 36.47
N ALA A 22 7.63 24.84 36.40
CA ALA A 22 6.32 25.51 36.53
C ALA A 22 5.52 25.42 35.21
N LEU A 23 6.22 25.39 34.07
CA LEU A 23 5.58 25.20 32.76
C LEU A 23 5.09 23.76 32.58
N SER A 24 5.87 22.75 33.01
CA SER A 24 5.43 21.33 32.90
C SER A 24 4.14 21.05 33.64
N GLN A 25 3.96 21.60 34.86
CA GLN A 25 2.78 21.39 35.70
C GLN A 25 1.47 21.95 35.12
N ALA A 26 1.53 22.83 34.11
CA ALA A 26 0.37 23.47 33.49
C ALA A 26 0.04 22.95 32.07
N LEU A 27 0.83 22.00 31.53
CA LEU A 27 0.63 21.49 30.18
C LEU A 27 -0.54 20.51 30.11
N SER A 28 -1.49 20.77 29.23
CA SER A 28 -2.47 19.76 28.80
C SER A 28 -1.82 18.72 27.88
N PRO A 29 -2.31 17.46 27.81
CA PRO A 29 -1.76 16.44 26.91
C PRO A 29 -1.65 16.89 25.45
N LEU A 30 -2.70 17.50 24.89
CA LEU A 30 -2.68 18.00 23.51
C LEU A 30 -1.58 19.06 23.25
N HIS A 31 -1.35 19.99 24.20
CA HIS A 31 -0.24 20.95 24.09
C HIS A 31 1.12 20.25 24.13
N ALA A 32 1.30 19.26 25.01
CA ALA A 32 2.52 18.48 25.07
C ALA A 32 2.78 17.73 23.74
N MET A 33 1.75 17.15 23.10
CA MET A 33 1.89 16.51 21.79
C MET A 33 2.30 17.47 20.67
N ARG A 34 1.80 18.72 20.69
CA ARG A 34 2.11 19.74 19.67
C ARG A 34 3.53 20.29 19.79
N ALA A 35 4.08 20.37 21.00
CA ALA A 35 5.33 21.07 21.25
C ALA A 35 6.55 20.50 20.48
N PRO A 36 6.75 19.17 20.37
CA PRO A 36 7.80 18.57 19.55
C PRO A 36 7.88 19.01 18.09
N LEU A 37 6.75 19.37 17.48
CA LEU A 37 6.73 19.78 16.07
C LEU A 37 7.24 21.19 15.83
N SER A 38 6.82 22.15 16.65
CA SER A 38 7.02 23.57 16.31
C SER A 38 7.11 24.55 17.47
N ALA A 39 6.97 24.12 18.73
CA ALA A 39 7.04 25.05 19.86
C ALA A 39 8.46 25.57 20.11
N PRO A 40 8.65 26.74 20.76
CA PRO A 40 9.96 27.21 21.21
C PRO A 40 10.70 26.17 22.07
N THR A 41 12.04 26.22 22.10
CA THR A 41 12.89 25.23 22.81
C THR A 41 12.47 25.02 24.27
N THR A 42 12.13 26.07 24.99
CA THR A 42 11.71 25.99 26.40
C THR A 42 10.40 25.21 26.58
N GLU A 43 9.44 25.37 25.67
CA GLU A 43 8.16 24.65 25.70
C GLU A 43 8.32 23.21 25.23
N PHE A 44 9.14 22.99 24.20
CA PHE A 44 9.52 21.67 23.74
C PHE A 44 10.15 20.84 24.87
N GLU A 45 11.14 21.40 25.56
CA GLU A 45 11.81 20.76 26.68
C GLU A 45 10.89 20.51 27.88
N ALA A 46 9.99 21.45 28.19
CA ALA A 46 9.00 21.27 29.25
C ALA A 46 8.00 20.15 28.92
N ALA A 47 7.59 20.04 27.65
CA ALA A 47 6.68 18.99 27.19
C ALA A 47 7.31 17.59 27.26
N LEU A 48 8.56 17.44 26.85
CA LEU A 48 9.27 16.16 26.97
C LEU A 48 9.42 15.73 28.43
N THR A 49 9.87 16.64 29.31
CA THR A 49 9.95 16.36 30.75
C THR A 49 8.59 15.99 31.34
N TRP A 50 7.52 16.68 30.94
CA TRP A 50 6.17 16.33 31.39
C TRP A 50 5.75 14.92 30.94
N MET A 51 6.07 14.51 29.71
CA MET A 51 5.77 13.15 29.22
C MET A 51 6.55 12.09 29.99
N GLU A 52 7.83 12.33 30.29
CA GLU A 52 8.69 11.45 31.08
C GLU A 52 8.18 11.31 32.52
N GLU A 53 7.85 12.43 33.18
CA GLU A 53 7.28 12.44 34.54
C GLU A 53 5.93 11.72 34.60
N ARG A 54 5.12 11.83 33.54
CA ARG A 54 3.85 11.08 33.41
C ARG A 54 4.07 9.58 33.20
N GLY A 55 5.19 9.18 32.58
CA GLY A 55 5.64 7.80 32.48
C GLY A 55 4.70 6.84 31.76
N SER A 56 3.88 7.35 30.83
CA SER A 56 2.84 6.55 30.14
C SER A 56 3.11 6.46 28.64
N PRO A 57 3.11 5.25 28.05
CA PRO A 57 3.48 5.01 26.65
C PRO A 57 2.42 5.48 25.63
N ASP A 58 1.22 5.86 26.07
CA ASP A 58 0.15 6.39 25.21
C ASP A 58 0.50 7.74 24.53
N MET A 59 1.60 8.39 24.92
CA MET A 59 2.19 9.54 24.21
C MET A 59 3.09 9.13 23.03
N ALA A 60 3.50 7.87 22.94
CA ALA A 60 4.49 7.41 21.97
C ALA A 60 4.07 7.72 20.53
N ALA A 61 2.82 7.44 20.14
CA ALA A 61 2.32 7.72 18.79
C ALA A 61 2.47 9.20 18.38
N ALA A 62 2.32 10.13 19.33
CA ALA A 62 2.48 11.56 19.09
C ALA A 62 3.94 11.94 18.84
N LEU A 63 4.85 11.40 19.67
CA LEU A 63 6.29 11.58 19.54
C LEU A 63 6.84 10.93 18.26
N ILE A 64 6.39 9.73 17.91
CA ILE A 64 6.75 9.04 16.66
C ILE A 64 6.29 9.86 15.45
N THR A 65 5.06 10.41 15.51
CA THR A 65 4.58 11.33 14.47
C THR A 65 5.46 12.58 14.39
N ALA A 66 5.89 13.15 15.52
CA ALA A 66 6.77 14.32 15.54
C ALA A 66 8.18 14.03 15.02
N LEU A 67 8.76 12.88 15.37
CA LEU A 67 10.09 12.43 14.95
C LEU A 67 10.24 12.44 13.42
N ARG A 68 9.15 12.11 12.70
CA ARG A 68 9.11 12.14 11.24
C ARG A 68 9.35 13.54 10.65
N PHE A 69 8.85 14.59 11.29
CA PHE A 69 8.84 15.95 10.75
C PHE A 69 9.84 16.90 11.44
N SER A 70 10.38 16.52 12.61
CA SER A 70 11.28 17.34 13.42
C SER A 70 12.69 16.74 13.53
N ARG A 71 13.41 16.60 12.40
CA ARG A 71 14.73 15.94 12.35
C ARG A 71 15.76 16.52 13.34
N SER A 72 15.79 17.85 13.53
CA SER A 72 16.75 18.51 14.43
C SER A 72 16.47 18.25 15.92
N ARG A 73 15.26 17.81 16.26
CA ARG A 73 14.82 17.46 17.62
C ARG A 73 14.75 15.95 17.84
N GLY A 74 15.15 15.17 16.84
CA GLY A 74 15.00 13.72 16.83
C GLY A 74 15.66 13.01 18.00
N PRO A 75 16.90 13.33 18.40
CA PRO A 75 17.55 12.69 19.54
C PRO A 75 16.77 12.85 20.85
N GLN A 76 16.32 14.07 21.19
CA GLN A 76 15.57 14.29 22.42
C GLN A 76 14.19 13.62 22.38
N ILE A 77 13.52 13.60 21.22
CA ILE A 77 12.26 12.88 21.04
C ILE A 77 12.48 11.36 21.25
N ALA A 78 13.56 10.81 20.70
CA ALA A 78 13.94 9.41 20.84
C ALA A 78 14.30 9.03 22.29
N GLU A 79 14.98 9.92 23.02
CA GLU A 79 15.30 9.74 24.44
C GLU A 79 14.01 9.66 25.27
N THR A 80 13.07 10.58 25.06
CA THR A 80 11.76 10.53 25.72
C THR A 80 10.95 9.30 25.33
N LEU A 81 10.97 8.88 24.06
CA LEU A 81 10.33 7.63 23.63
C LEU A 81 10.90 6.43 24.38
N THR A 82 12.22 6.33 24.50
CA THR A 82 12.91 5.29 25.29
C THR A 82 12.45 5.32 26.74
N ALA A 83 12.40 6.51 27.35
CA ALA A 83 12.00 6.67 28.75
C ALA A 83 10.54 6.25 29.02
N ILE A 84 9.57 6.61 28.16
CA ILE A 84 8.15 6.30 28.39
C ILE A 84 7.73 4.90 27.95
N THR A 85 8.53 4.23 27.10
CA THR A 85 8.24 2.89 26.59
C THR A 85 9.03 1.80 27.28
N GLY A 86 10.22 2.12 27.82
CA GLY A 86 11.16 1.14 28.36
C GLY A 86 11.88 0.31 27.29
N GLU A 87 11.76 0.68 26.02
CA GLU A 87 12.38 0.01 24.88
C GLU A 87 13.84 0.48 24.68
N ASP A 88 14.62 -0.27 23.90
CA ASP A 88 15.95 0.17 23.45
C ASP A 88 15.90 1.48 22.64
N TYR A 89 16.98 2.26 22.77
CA TYR A 89 17.08 3.57 22.12
C TYR A 89 17.21 3.46 20.60
N PHE A 90 16.21 3.95 19.87
CA PHE A 90 16.24 4.14 18.41
C PHE A 90 16.22 5.62 18.05
N THR A 91 17.10 6.06 17.15
CA THR A 91 17.08 7.46 16.67
C THR A 91 16.18 7.67 15.47
N ASP A 92 15.84 6.60 14.75
CA ASP A 92 15.22 6.67 13.45
C ASP A 92 13.70 6.44 13.52
N TRP A 93 12.96 7.23 12.74
CA TRP A 93 11.50 7.14 12.68
C TRP A 93 11.01 5.76 12.22
N PHE A 94 11.74 5.11 11.30
CA PHE A 94 11.37 3.81 10.77
C PHE A 94 11.33 2.76 11.88
N GLN A 95 12.36 2.70 12.73
CA GLN A 95 12.44 1.74 13.84
C GLN A 95 11.34 1.96 14.89
N TRP A 96 11.01 3.22 15.19
CA TRP A 96 9.91 3.51 16.10
C TRP A 96 8.53 3.15 15.54
N MET A 97 8.30 3.33 14.24
CA MET A 97 7.08 2.83 13.60
C MET A 97 6.99 1.31 13.67
N LEU A 98 8.10 0.60 13.43
CA LEU A 98 8.18 -0.84 13.59
C LEU A 98 7.86 -1.26 15.05
N TRP A 99 8.39 -0.56 16.04
CA TRP A 99 8.02 -0.77 17.44
C TRP A 99 6.52 -0.53 17.67
N GLN A 100 5.96 0.55 17.11
CA GLN A 100 4.54 0.85 17.25
C GLN A 100 3.66 -0.27 16.67
N GLU A 101 4.03 -0.82 15.52
CA GLU A 101 3.36 -1.97 14.90
C GLU A 101 3.40 -3.23 15.78
N ARG A 102 4.53 -3.51 16.44
CA ARG A 102 4.69 -4.66 17.36
C ARG A 102 3.97 -4.52 18.69
N ASN A 103 3.50 -3.31 19.03
CA ASN A 103 2.87 -3.01 20.31
C ASN A 103 1.39 -2.59 20.16
N PRO A 104 0.51 -3.46 19.63
CA PRO A 104 -0.91 -3.15 19.45
C PRO A 104 -1.68 -2.95 20.77
N GLN A 105 -1.14 -3.44 21.89
CA GLN A 105 -1.72 -3.25 23.21
C GLN A 105 -1.61 -1.80 23.72
N ILE A 106 -0.72 -0.98 23.15
CA ILE A 106 -0.54 0.42 23.55
C ILE A 106 -1.52 1.27 22.77
N THR A 107 -2.57 1.73 23.46
CA THR A 107 -3.56 2.64 22.87
C THR A 107 -3.06 4.08 22.96
N PRO A 108 -3.01 4.85 21.85
CA PRO A 108 -2.69 6.27 21.90
C PRO A 108 -3.66 7.03 22.79
N HIS A 109 -3.17 8.11 23.42
CA HIS A 109 -4.01 8.96 24.25
C HIS A 109 -5.21 9.55 23.48
N ALA A 110 -6.31 9.84 24.16
CA ALA A 110 -7.58 10.26 23.56
C ALA A 110 -7.48 11.53 22.67
N ASP A 111 -6.50 12.40 22.93
CA ASP A 111 -6.23 13.59 22.12
C ASP A 111 -5.42 13.31 20.83
N PHE A 112 -4.87 12.10 20.67
CA PHE A 112 -4.02 11.75 19.54
C PHE A 112 -4.73 11.89 18.18
N PRO A 113 -6.01 11.49 17.98
CA PRO A 113 -6.70 11.71 16.71
C PRO A 113 -6.76 13.19 16.31
N THR A 114 -7.03 14.08 17.27
CA THR A 114 -7.02 15.54 17.06
C THR A 114 -5.64 16.01 16.62
N TYR A 115 -4.60 15.62 17.36
CA TYR A 115 -3.22 15.95 17.03
C TYR A 115 -2.83 15.40 15.64
N LYS A 116 -3.07 14.12 15.37
CA LYS A 116 -2.75 13.46 14.10
C LYS A 116 -3.39 14.19 12.92
N ARG A 117 -4.68 14.54 13.04
CA ARG A 117 -5.40 15.32 12.03
C ARG A 117 -4.71 16.67 11.81
N GLU A 118 -4.40 17.42 12.85
CA GLU A 118 -3.68 18.71 12.74
C GLU A 118 -2.35 18.61 12.00
N VAL A 119 -1.57 17.54 12.25
CA VAL A 119 -0.30 17.32 11.54
C VAL A 119 -0.54 17.04 10.07
N MET A 120 -1.51 16.18 9.73
CA MET A 120 -1.79 15.81 8.35
C MET A 120 -2.36 17.00 7.55
N LEU A 121 -3.20 17.84 8.15
CA LEU A 121 -3.76 19.02 7.47
C LEU A 121 -2.72 20.10 7.18
N ARG A 122 -1.60 20.17 7.92
CA ARG A 122 -0.47 21.04 7.55
C ARG A 122 0.20 20.63 6.24
N ILE A 123 -0.02 19.40 5.77
CA ILE A 123 0.54 18.86 4.52
C ILE A 123 -0.45 19.09 3.37
N ASP A 124 -1.72 18.75 3.58
CA ASP A 124 -2.80 18.93 2.60
C ASP A 124 -4.15 19.07 3.33
N ASP A 125 -4.82 20.20 3.15
CA ASP A 125 -6.14 20.46 3.73
C ASP A 125 -7.19 19.44 3.24
N ASN A 126 -7.01 18.85 2.05
CA ASN A 126 -7.94 17.83 1.54
C ASN A 126 -7.89 16.52 2.32
N PHE A 127 -6.88 16.29 3.16
CA PHE A 127 -6.88 15.12 4.04
C PHE A 127 -7.99 15.17 5.09
N ASP A 128 -8.66 16.31 5.27
CA ASP A 128 -9.84 16.41 6.13
C ASP A 128 -10.98 15.48 5.67
N LEU A 129 -11.08 15.25 4.36
CA LEU A 129 -12.06 14.32 3.77
C LEU A 129 -11.89 12.89 4.28
N PHE A 130 -10.67 12.51 4.69
CA PHE A 130 -10.33 11.17 5.16
C PHE A 130 -10.22 11.08 6.68
N LEU A 131 -9.97 12.21 7.34
CA LEU A 131 -9.64 12.30 8.77
C LEU A 131 -10.70 13.07 9.56
N ARG A 132 -11.97 12.98 9.15
CA ARG A 132 -13.09 13.61 9.88
C ARG A 132 -13.14 13.08 11.32
N PRO A 133 -13.32 13.95 12.33
CA PRO A 133 -13.31 13.55 13.73
C PRO A 133 -14.25 12.37 14.07
N GLU A 134 -15.41 12.30 13.43
CA GLU A 134 -16.40 11.23 13.61
C GLU A 134 -15.98 9.87 13.02
N ASP A 135 -15.06 9.85 12.06
CA ASP A 135 -14.59 8.66 11.34
C ASP A 135 -13.29 8.10 11.90
N ILE A 136 -12.43 8.93 12.49
CA ILE A 136 -11.15 8.51 13.09
C ILE A 136 -11.29 8.10 14.57
N ARG A 137 -12.48 7.67 14.97
CA ARG A 137 -12.75 7.10 16.28
C ARG A 137 -12.39 5.61 16.29
N PRO A 138 -11.86 5.05 17.39
CA PRO A 138 -11.44 3.64 17.42
C PRO A 138 -12.52 2.63 17.00
N ASP A 139 -13.80 2.87 17.33
CA ASP A 139 -14.94 2.02 16.96
C ASP A 139 -15.35 2.12 15.48
N ARG A 140 -14.85 3.15 14.77
CA ARG A 140 -15.20 3.49 13.37
C ARG A 140 -14.07 3.21 12.39
N MET A 141 -12.98 2.61 12.86
CA MET A 141 -11.85 2.23 12.03
C MET A 141 -11.71 0.70 11.99
N ARG A 142 -11.09 0.18 10.92
CA ARG A 142 -10.66 -1.23 10.82
C ARG A 142 -9.14 -1.38 10.75
N ILE A 143 -8.43 -0.28 10.97
CA ILE A 143 -6.98 -0.16 11.02
C ILE A 143 -6.61 0.84 12.13
N ARG A 144 -5.39 0.77 12.63
CA ARG A 144 -4.91 1.68 13.70
C ARG A 144 -4.51 3.04 13.15
N LEU A 145 -5.02 4.12 13.76
CA LEU A 145 -4.79 5.49 13.28
C LEU A 145 -3.31 5.91 13.35
N GLU A 146 -2.62 5.47 14.40
CA GLU A 146 -1.21 5.77 14.62
C GLU A 146 -0.30 5.16 13.55
N GLU A 147 -0.73 4.05 12.93
CA GLU A 147 0.00 3.39 11.83
C GLU A 147 -0.31 3.98 10.45
N ILE A 148 -1.31 4.86 10.31
CA ILE A 148 -1.56 5.58 9.05
C ILE A 148 -0.44 6.62 8.85
N THR A 149 0.28 6.52 7.74
CA THR A 149 1.42 7.38 7.43
C THR A 149 1.20 8.13 6.12
N TRP A 150 1.73 9.35 6.04
CA TRP A 150 1.78 10.09 4.78
C TRP A 150 2.79 9.43 3.83
N GLY A 151 2.40 9.16 2.60
CA GLY A 151 3.22 8.50 1.58
C GLY A 151 4.13 9.44 0.79
N GLY A 152 4.16 10.74 1.11
CA GLY A 152 4.99 11.72 0.42
C GLY A 152 4.29 12.52 -0.68
N VAL A 153 2.99 12.33 -0.88
CA VAL A 153 2.16 13.05 -1.86
C VAL A 153 0.86 13.54 -1.25
N VAL A 154 0.32 14.64 -1.77
CA VAL A 154 -1.02 15.15 -1.45
C VAL A 154 -2.12 14.23 -2.01
N LYS A 155 -3.39 14.46 -1.66
CA LYS A 155 -4.53 13.76 -2.25
C LYS A 155 -4.48 13.91 -3.78
N ASP A 156 -4.61 12.79 -4.49
CA ASP A 156 -4.49 12.70 -5.96
C ASP A 156 -3.14 13.22 -6.53
N GLY A 157 -2.10 13.39 -5.71
CA GLY A 157 -0.75 13.75 -6.16
C GLY A 157 -0.13 12.71 -7.11
N ILE A 158 -0.62 11.47 -7.03
CA ILE A 158 -0.44 10.40 -8.01
C ILE A 158 -1.80 10.19 -8.70
N PRO A 159 -2.07 10.88 -9.82
CA PRO A 159 -3.39 10.93 -10.42
C PRO A 159 -3.74 9.57 -11.05
N SER A 160 -4.95 9.07 -10.76
CA SER A 160 -5.47 7.88 -11.44
C SER A 160 -5.74 8.16 -12.91
N LEU A 161 -5.67 7.11 -13.73
CA LEU A 161 -6.08 7.17 -15.13
C LEU A 161 -7.55 6.79 -15.25
N ASP A 162 -8.41 7.73 -15.64
CA ASP A 162 -9.85 7.46 -15.77
C ASP A 162 -10.21 7.41 -17.26
N ASN A 163 -10.55 6.22 -17.77
CA ASN A 163 -10.77 5.94 -19.21
C ASN A 163 -9.64 6.48 -20.11
N PRO A 164 -8.36 6.11 -19.85
CA PRO A 164 -7.24 6.60 -20.63
C PRO A 164 -7.33 6.17 -22.10
N GLN A 165 -6.66 6.92 -22.98
CA GLN A 165 -6.55 6.53 -24.38
C GLN A 165 -5.77 5.21 -24.51
N LEU A 166 -6.35 4.26 -25.24
CA LEU A 166 -5.70 3.02 -25.64
C LEU A 166 -5.39 3.03 -27.13
N ILE A 167 -4.34 2.33 -27.53
CA ILE A 167 -3.91 2.15 -28.92
C ILE A 167 -3.73 0.66 -29.25
N PRO A 168 -3.85 0.24 -30.51
CA PRO A 168 -3.56 -1.14 -30.91
C PRO A 168 -2.12 -1.56 -30.59
N ALA A 169 -1.91 -2.84 -30.30
CA ALA A 169 -0.57 -3.41 -30.03
C ALA A 169 0.49 -3.18 -31.13
N GLY A 170 0.05 -2.98 -32.37
CA GLY A 170 0.92 -2.65 -33.51
C GLY A 170 1.51 -1.24 -33.43
N GLU A 171 0.81 -0.29 -32.80
CA GLU A 171 1.22 1.11 -32.67
C GLU A 171 2.00 1.39 -31.38
N ALA A 172 2.05 0.43 -30.46
CA ALA A 172 2.76 0.52 -29.18
C ALA A 172 4.29 0.34 -29.33
N GLU A 173 4.91 1.01 -30.31
CA GLU A 173 6.35 0.94 -30.63
C GLU A 173 7.24 1.47 -29.49
N TYR A 174 6.65 2.24 -28.58
CA TYR A 174 7.35 2.79 -27.44
C TYR A 174 7.73 1.70 -26.41
N LEU A 175 7.05 0.54 -26.38
CA LEU A 175 7.33 -0.56 -25.47
C LEU A 175 8.47 -1.46 -25.95
N ARG A 176 9.37 -1.77 -25.03
CA ARG A 176 10.41 -2.80 -25.22
C ARG A 176 9.82 -4.17 -24.93
N GLY A 177 10.39 -5.21 -25.54
CA GLY A 177 9.87 -6.57 -25.41
C GLY A 177 9.88 -7.10 -23.97
N ASP A 178 10.83 -6.66 -23.16
CA ASP A 178 11.01 -7.00 -21.75
C ASP A 178 10.27 -6.06 -20.78
N ASP A 179 9.64 -4.98 -21.26
CA ASP A 179 8.79 -4.15 -20.42
C ASP A 179 7.65 -4.99 -19.85
N LEU A 180 7.41 -4.88 -18.54
CA LEU A 180 6.31 -5.58 -17.90
C LEU A 180 4.98 -4.84 -18.14
N VAL A 181 3.92 -5.60 -18.35
CA VAL A 181 2.53 -5.11 -18.46
C VAL A 181 1.63 -5.84 -17.47
N PHE A 182 0.60 -5.13 -16.98
CA PHE A 182 -0.61 -5.76 -16.46
C PHE A 182 -1.49 -6.14 -17.65
N GLY A 183 -1.65 -7.43 -17.88
CA GLY A 183 -2.56 -7.99 -18.86
C GLY A 183 -3.93 -8.28 -18.23
N VAL A 184 -4.98 -7.80 -18.87
CA VAL A 184 -6.37 -7.97 -18.44
C VAL A 184 -7.19 -8.47 -19.62
N SER A 185 -8.07 -9.45 -19.37
CA SER A 185 -9.06 -9.94 -20.32
C SER A 185 -10.39 -10.09 -19.61
N ILE A 186 -11.43 -9.45 -20.15
CA ILE A 186 -12.80 -9.56 -19.64
C ILE A 186 -13.72 -9.64 -20.84
N ASN A 187 -14.47 -10.74 -20.97
CA ASN A 187 -15.47 -10.94 -22.03
C ASN A 187 -14.93 -10.67 -23.45
N GLY A 188 -13.67 -11.04 -23.71
CA GLY A 188 -13.00 -10.83 -24.99
C GLY A 188 -12.41 -9.43 -25.23
N ASP A 189 -12.62 -8.46 -24.33
CA ASP A 189 -11.89 -7.19 -24.33
C ASP A 189 -10.54 -7.38 -23.62
N VAL A 190 -9.46 -7.33 -24.41
CA VAL A 190 -8.10 -7.67 -23.98
C VAL A 190 -7.22 -6.42 -24.00
N ARG A 191 -6.65 -6.10 -22.84
CA ARG A 191 -5.93 -4.85 -22.60
C ARG A 191 -4.58 -5.07 -21.91
N ALA A 192 -3.63 -4.19 -22.20
CA ALA A 192 -2.31 -4.15 -21.58
C ALA A 192 -2.01 -2.77 -20.98
N TYR A 193 -1.58 -2.75 -19.73
CA TYR A 193 -1.18 -1.52 -19.03
C TYR A 193 0.28 -1.63 -18.60
N PRO A 194 1.22 -0.92 -19.25
CA PRO A 194 2.64 -1.01 -18.91
C PRO A 194 2.92 -0.57 -17.48
N LEU A 195 3.67 -1.39 -16.74
CA LEU A 195 4.03 -1.12 -15.34
C LEU A 195 4.80 0.20 -15.21
N ARG A 196 5.60 0.58 -16.22
CA ARG A 196 6.35 1.85 -16.21
C ARG A 196 5.46 3.09 -16.33
N ILE A 197 4.24 2.96 -16.89
CA ILE A 197 3.24 4.03 -16.86
C ILE A 197 2.44 3.93 -15.56
N MET A 198 1.98 2.72 -15.24
CA MET A 198 1.21 2.48 -14.02
C MET A 198 1.99 2.82 -12.75
N GLY A 199 3.32 2.78 -12.73
CA GLY A 199 4.11 3.24 -11.57
C GLY A 199 3.96 4.73 -11.26
N TRP A 200 3.59 5.56 -12.24
CA TRP A 200 3.37 7.01 -12.05
C TRP A 200 1.92 7.39 -11.73
N HIS A 201 0.99 6.47 -11.97
CA HIS A 201 -0.46 6.69 -11.81
C HIS A 201 -1.07 5.81 -10.73
N GLU A 202 -0.47 4.64 -10.51
CA GLU A 202 -0.78 3.64 -9.51
C GLU A 202 -2.24 3.15 -9.51
N MET A 203 -3.05 3.59 -10.47
CA MET A 203 -4.46 3.32 -10.51
C MET A 203 -5.05 3.66 -11.86
N PHE A 204 -6.04 2.88 -12.29
CA PHE A 204 -6.98 3.31 -13.32
C PHE A 204 -8.42 2.97 -12.92
N ASN A 205 -9.37 3.69 -13.48
CA ASN A 205 -10.81 3.38 -13.45
C ASN A 205 -11.32 3.27 -14.90
N GLU A 206 -11.91 2.13 -15.27
CA GLU A 206 -12.35 1.87 -16.65
C GLU A 206 -13.57 0.94 -16.70
N VAL A 207 -14.15 0.80 -17.89
CA VAL A 207 -15.06 -0.30 -18.23
C VAL A 207 -14.38 -1.20 -19.26
N ILE A 208 -14.15 -2.47 -18.90
CA ILE A 208 -13.49 -3.47 -19.75
C ILE A 208 -14.47 -4.61 -20.00
N GLY A 209 -14.78 -4.91 -21.26
CA GLY A 209 -15.72 -5.99 -21.60
C GLY A 209 -17.11 -5.81 -20.99
N GLY A 210 -17.54 -4.57 -20.78
CA GLY A 210 -18.80 -4.21 -20.13
C GLY A 210 -18.79 -4.22 -18.59
N VAL A 211 -17.66 -4.52 -17.96
CA VAL A 211 -17.53 -4.56 -16.49
C VAL A 211 -16.79 -3.32 -15.98
N PRO A 212 -17.41 -2.50 -15.11
CA PRO A 212 -16.72 -1.41 -14.41
C PRO A 212 -15.66 -1.97 -13.46
N VAL A 213 -14.42 -1.51 -13.62
CA VAL A 213 -13.28 -1.99 -12.87
C VAL A 213 -12.35 -0.85 -12.44
N ALA A 214 -11.62 -1.09 -11.36
CA ALA A 214 -10.47 -0.30 -10.98
C ALA A 214 -9.28 -1.22 -10.72
N LEU A 215 -8.16 -0.98 -11.41
CA LEU A 215 -6.90 -1.59 -11.04
C LEU A 215 -6.19 -0.66 -10.07
N ALA A 216 -5.87 -1.16 -8.88
CA ALA A 216 -5.05 -0.45 -7.91
C ALA A 216 -3.66 -1.10 -7.86
N TYR A 217 -2.64 -0.35 -8.25
CA TYR A 217 -1.24 -0.75 -8.21
C TYR A 217 -0.52 -0.11 -7.03
N CYS A 218 -0.27 -0.89 -5.98
CA CYS A 218 0.68 -0.49 -4.94
C CYS A 218 2.10 -0.75 -5.46
N THR A 219 2.75 0.28 -6.00
CA THR A 219 4.13 0.19 -6.52
C THR A 219 5.11 -0.30 -5.46
N LEU A 220 4.94 0.17 -4.21
CA LEU A 220 5.75 -0.25 -3.07
C LEU A 220 5.61 -1.75 -2.75
N CYS A 221 4.42 -2.30 -2.96
CA CYS A 221 4.08 -3.70 -2.71
C CYS A 221 4.39 -4.61 -3.91
N GLY A 222 4.74 -4.03 -5.07
CA GLY A 222 4.88 -4.78 -6.32
C GLY A 222 3.59 -5.45 -6.78
N SER A 223 2.42 -4.92 -6.37
CA SER A 223 1.13 -5.61 -6.52
C SER A 223 0.05 -4.76 -7.17
N GLY A 224 -0.46 -5.24 -8.31
CA GLY A 224 -1.63 -4.70 -8.99
C GLY A 224 -2.82 -5.64 -8.82
N ILE A 225 -3.92 -5.13 -8.26
CA ILE A 225 -5.14 -5.89 -8.03
C ILE A 225 -6.26 -5.23 -8.82
N LEU A 226 -6.96 -6.02 -9.63
CA LEU A 226 -8.09 -5.57 -10.44
C LEU A 226 -9.39 -5.87 -9.69
N PHE A 227 -10.11 -4.83 -9.31
CA PHE A 227 -11.38 -4.92 -8.62
C PHE A 227 -12.52 -4.57 -9.57
N GLU A 228 -13.63 -5.29 -9.47
CA GLU A 228 -14.90 -4.79 -9.97
C GLU A 228 -15.44 -3.72 -9.04
N THR A 229 -16.00 -2.66 -9.61
CA THR A 229 -16.46 -1.50 -8.85
C THR A 229 -17.96 -1.32 -8.84
N ASP A 230 -18.69 -2.14 -9.61
CA ASP A 230 -20.14 -2.25 -9.49
C ASP A 230 -20.48 -3.06 -8.23
N VAL A 231 -21.03 -2.39 -7.23
CA VAL A 231 -21.31 -2.97 -5.91
C VAL A 231 -22.83 -3.03 -5.71
N PRO A 232 -23.39 -4.19 -5.33
CA PRO A 232 -24.83 -4.33 -5.08
C PRO A 232 -25.38 -3.27 -4.13
N GLY A 233 -26.52 -2.67 -4.48
CA GLY A 233 -27.19 -1.65 -3.68
C GLY A 233 -26.72 -0.21 -3.93
N ARG A 234 -25.71 0.00 -4.78
CA ARG A 234 -25.30 1.34 -5.24
C ARG A 234 -25.95 1.68 -6.59
N SER A 235 -26.14 2.98 -6.85
CA SER A 235 -26.69 3.48 -8.12
C SER A 235 -25.64 3.65 -9.23
N ALA A 236 -24.36 3.67 -8.88
CA ALA A 236 -23.24 3.80 -9.80
C ALA A 236 -22.02 3.02 -9.29
N PRO A 237 -21.14 2.57 -10.19
CA PRO A 237 -19.87 1.97 -9.80
C PRO A 237 -18.99 2.95 -9.02
N LEU A 238 -18.21 2.41 -8.08
CA LEU A 238 -17.21 3.18 -7.36
C LEU A 238 -16.09 3.66 -8.30
N VAL A 239 -15.66 4.90 -8.11
CA VAL A 239 -14.48 5.47 -8.79
C VAL A 239 -13.45 5.78 -7.72
N PHE A 240 -12.25 5.25 -7.88
CA PHE A 240 -11.18 5.35 -6.89
C PHE A 240 -10.13 6.39 -7.26
N GLY A 241 -9.47 6.93 -6.24
CA GLY A 241 -8.31 7.80 -6.36
C GLY A 241 -7.21 7.43 -5.35
N SER A 242 -6.09 8.16 -5.42
CA SER A 242 -4.93 7.96 -4.55
C SER A 242 -5.03 8.89 -3.34
N SER A 243 -5.11 8.35 -2.12
CA SER A 243 -5.29 9.18 -0.92
C SER A 243 -4.03 9.94 -0.51
N GLY A 244 -2.84 9.44 -0.88
CA GLY A 244 -1.56 9.90 -0.34
C GLY A 244 -1.19 9.28 1.00
N PHE A 245 -2.03 8.39 1.56
CA PHE A 245 -1.75 7.63 2.78
C PHE A 245 -1.32 6.19 2.50
N LEU A 246 -0.51 5.69 3.43
CA LEU A 246 -0.09 4.30 3.53
C LEU A 246 -0.46 3.77 4.91
N TYR A 247 -0.73 2.47 4.98
CA TYR A 247 -0.81 1.69 6.21
C TYR A 247 0.12 0.50 6.02
N ARG A 248 1.08 0.25 6.91
CA ARG A 248 2.13 -0.80 6.79
C ARG A 248 2.70 -0.96 5.38
N SER A 249 3.14 0.15 4.79
CA SER A 249 3.67 0.24 3.41
C SER A 249 2.72 -0.14 2.27
N ASN A 250 1.44 -0.43 2.54
CA ASN A 250 0.42 -0.59 1.51
C ASN A 250 -0.36 0.70 1.31
N LYS A 251 -0.76 0.92 0.06
CA LYS A 251 -1.57 2.06 -0.35
C LYS A 251 -2.96 2.03 0.28
N LEU A 252 -3.37 3.14 0.88
CA LEU A 252 -4.79 3.42 1.09
C LEU A 252 -5.32 4.16 -0.14
N MET A 253 -6.29 3.57 -0.82
CA MET A 253 -7.05 4.26 -1.86
C MET A 253 -8.29 4.92 -1.26
N PHE A 254 -8.97 5.78 -2.00
CA PHE A 254 -10.24 6.35 -1.56
C PHE A 254 -11.28 6.29 -2.66
N ASP A 255 -12.55 6.10 -2.31
CA ASP A 255 -13.63 6.28 -3.28
C ASP A 255 -14.04 7.75 -3.36
N ARG A 256 -14.23 8.26 -4.58
CA ARG A 256 -14.48 9.69 -4.82
C ARG A 256 -15.86 10.18 -4.38
N GLU A 257 -16.81 9.27 -4.13
CA GLU A 257 -18.18 9.64 -3.78
C GLU A 257 -18.33 9.86 -2.27
N THR A 258 -17.80 8.97 -1.44
CA THR A 258 -17.95 9.02 0.03
C THR A 258 -16.68 9.45 0.75
N HIS A 259 -15.54 9.44 0.06
CA HIS A 259 -14.21 9.63 0.62
C HIS A 259 -13.85 8.63 1.72
N SER A 260 -14.42 7.42 1.69
CA SER A 260 -13.92 6.35 2.55
C SER A 260 -12.52 5.97 2.11
N LEU A 261 -11.63 5.69 3.06
CA LEU A 261 -10.34 5.04 2.77
C LEU A 261 -10.55 3.54 2.65
N TRP A 262 -9.87 2.93 1.69
CA TRP A 262 -9.91 1.51 1.40
C TRP A 262 -8.50 0.93 1.45
N ASN A 263 -8.36 -0.23 2.06
CA ASN A 263 -7.12 -0.98 2.03
C ASN A 263 -6.99 -1.66 0.65
N GLN A 264 -5.97 -1.26 -0.13
CA GLN A 264 -5.79 -1.73 -1.50
C GLN A 264 -5.61 -3.25 -1.56
N TRP A 265 -4.93 -3.84 -0.57
CA TRP A 265 -4.68 -5.27 -0.53
C TRP A 265 -5.96 -6.08 -0.42
N THR A 266 -6.86 -5.69 0.48
CA THR A 266 -8.10 -6.43 0.81
C THR A 266 -9.27 -6.06 -0.07
N GLY A 267 -9.34 -4.81 -0.55
CA GLY A 267 -10.52 -4.28 -1.25
C GLY A 267 -11.68 -3.94 -0.29
N LYS A 268 -11.37 -3.61 0.97
CA LYS A 268 -12.36 -3.27 2.01
C LYS A 268 -12.22 -1.82 2.49
N PRO A 269 -13.33 -1.15 2.85
CA PRO A 269 -13.27 0.16 3.48
C PRO A 269 -12.75 0.02 4.90
N VAL A 270 -11.87 0.93 5.31
CA VAL A 270 -11.16 0.89 6.60
C VAL A 270 -11.33 2.13 7.46
N VAL A 271 -11.69 3.27 6.84
CA VAL A 271 -12.04 4.53 7.51
C VAL A 271 -13.12 5.22 6.68
N GLY A 272 -14.10 5.86 7.31
CA GLY A 272 -15.12 6.65 6.62
C GLY A 272 -16.49 5.96 6.49
N PRO A 273 -17.42 6.53 5.70
CA PRO A 273 -18.84 6.20 5.75
C PRO A 273 -19.15 4.75 5.35
N LEU A 274 -18.29 4.12 4.57
CA LEU A 274 -18.48 2.75 4.09
C LEU A 274 -17.86 1.69 5.02
N VAL A 275 -17.17 2.05 6.11
CA VAL A 275 -16.45 1.10 6.98
C VAL A 275 -17.32 -0.06 7.53
N ASP A 276 -18.58 0.23 7.84
CA ASP A 276 -19.55 -0.72 8.39
C ASP A 276 -20.50 -1.32 7.32
N SER A 277 -20.24 -1.05 6.03
CA SER A 277 -21.12 -1.47 4.93
C SER A 277 -21.05 -2.97 4.62
N GLY A 278 -20.01 -3.66 5.10
CA GLY A 278 -19.73 -5.06 4.73
C GLY A 278 -19.24 -5.23 3.28
N ILE A 279 -18.95 -4.16 2.55
CA ILE A 279 -18.47 -4.24 1.17
C ILE A 279 -17.06 -4.83 1.13
N GLU A 280 -16.88 -5.84 0.28
CA GLU A 280 -15.60 -6.37 -0.16
C GLU A 280 -15.60 -6.42 -1.68
N LEU A 281 -14.65 -5.74 -2.32
CA LEU A 281 -14.60 -5.67 -3.78
C LEU A 281 -14.22 -7.02 -4.39
N ARG A 282 -14.99 -7.46 -5.38
CA ARG A 282 -14.70 -8.70 -6.14
C ARG A 282 -13.44 -8.51 -6.99
N GLN A 283 -12.48 -9.43 -6.87
CA GLN A 283 -11.27 -9.42 -7.69
C GLN A 283 -11.50 -10.09 -9.05
N ARG A 284 -10.83 -9.56 -10.07
CA ARG A 284 -10.71 -10.19 -11.39
C ARG A 284 -9.27 -10.62 -11.67
N PRO A 285 -9.06 -11.67 -12.47
CA PRO A 285 -7.72 -12.07 -12.87
C PRO A 285 -6.98 -10.94 -13.57
N VAL A 286 -5.74 -10.72 -13.14
CA VAL A 286 -4.75 -9.87 -13.81
C VAL A 286 -3.44 -10.64 -13.83
N VAL A 287 -2.66 -10.49 -14.90
CA VAL A 287 -1.34 -11.11 -15.01
C VAL A 287 -0.27 -10.04 -15.20
N ILE A 288 0.83 -10.14 -14.46
CA ILE A 288 2.07 -9.46 -14.84
C ILE A 288 2.82 -10.36 -15.80
N THR A 289 3.29 -9.83 -16.92
CA THR A 289 4.16 -10.54 -17.86
C THR A 289 4.96 -9.54 -18.69
N THR A 290 5.98 -10.00 -19.41
CA THR A 290 6.67 -9.18 -20.42
C THR A 290 5.75 -8.85 -21.59
N TRP A 291 5.97 -7.69 -22.21
CA TRP A 291 5.22 -7.20 -23.36
C TRP A 291 5.28 -8.17 -24.53
N ASP A 292 6.45 -8.73 -24.85
CA ASP A 292 6.59 -9.73 -25.93
C ASP A 292 5.71 -10.95 -25.67
N SER A 293 5.71 -11.46 -24.44
CA SER A 293 4.91 -12.63 -24.10
C SER A 293 3.41 -12.33 -24.14
N TRP A 294 3.00 -11.13 -23.73
CA TRP A 294 1.61 -10.70 -23.81
C TRP A 294 1.16 -10.52 -25.25
N LYS A 295 1.91 -9.77 -26.05
CA LYS A 295 1.62 -9.49 -27.48
C LYS A 295 1.59 -10.76 -28.31
N ALA A 296 2.48 -11.72 -28.06
CA ALA A 296 2.47 -13.01 -28.74
C ALA A 296 1.19 -13.82 -28.46
N SER A 297 0.68 -13.76 -27.24
CA SER A 297 -0.54 -14.47 -26.84
C SER A 297 -1.82 -13.71 -27.21
N ASN A 298 -1.74 -12.37 -27.30
CA ASN A 298 -2.85 -11.46 -27.50
C ASN A 298 -2.51 -10.38 -28.56
N PRO A 299 -2.32 -10.74 -29.84
CA PRO A 299 -1.85 -9.79 -30.87
C PRO A 299 -2.83 -8.64 -31.15
N GLY A 300 -4.12 -8.84 -30.86
CA GLY A 300 -5.17 -7.82 -30.98
C GLY A 300 -5.41 -6.99 -29.72
N THR A 301 -4.58 -7.12 -28.68
CA THR A 301 -4.75 -6.34 -27.43
C THR A 301 -4.71 -4.84 -27.70
N MET A 302 -5.52 -4.11 -26.95
CA MET A 302 -5.35 -2.66 -26.80
C MET A 302 -4.31 -2.39 -25.72
N VAL A 303 -3.59 -1.29 -25.83
CA VAL A 303 -2.47 -0.94 -24.94
C VAL A 303 -2.61 0.50 -24.49
N LEU A 304 -2.37 0.78 -23.21
CA LEU A 304 -2.35 2.14 -22.70
C LEU A 304 -1.43 3.05 -23.54
N SER A 305 -1.91 4.22 -23.95
CA SER A 305 -1.11 5.21 -24.68
C SER A 305 -0.19 6.01 -23.76
N LEU A 306 0.88 6.58 -24.31
CA LEU A 306 1.67 7.61 -23.63
C LEU A 306 0.88 8.92 -23.44
N ASN A 307 -0.18 9.14 -24.23
CA ASN A 307 -1.09 10.28 -24.10
C ASN A 307 -2.07 10.09 -22.94
N THR A 308 -1.51 10.08 -21.73
CA THR A 308 -2.23 9.93 -20.46
C THR A 308 -2.92 11.19 -19.98
N GLY A 309 -2.69 12.34 -20.65
CA GLY A 309 -3.07 13.66 -20.14
C GLY A 309 -2.11 14.23 -19.08
N HIS A 310 -1.02 13.53 -18.75
CA HIS A 310 -0.05 13.94 -17.74
C HIS A 310 1.38 14.01 -18.29
N ARG A 311 2.16 14.96 -17.78
CA ARG A 311 3.59 15.09 -18.10
C ARG A 311 4.42 14.31 -17.06
N ARG A 312 4.84 13.11 -17.44
CA ARG A 312 5.71 12.21 -16.66
C ARG A 312 6.77 11.59 -17.58
N ASP A 313 7.82 11.05 -16.98
CA ASP A 313 8.83 10.28 -17.70
C ASP A 313 8.48 8.78 -17.66
N TYR A 314 7.80 8.30 -18.70
CA TYR A 314 7.41 6.90 -18.84
C TYR A 314 8.53 5.99 -19.38
N GLY A 315 9.80 6.42 -19.31
CA GLY A 315 10.95 5.60 -19.67
C GLY A 315 11.03 4.31 -18.83
N SER A 316 11.50 3.23 -19.46
CA SER A 316 11.73 1.96 -18.77
C SER A 316 12.74 2.13 -17.62
N GLY A 317 12.35 1.70 -16.43
CA GLY A 317 13.21 1.76 -15.24
C GLY A 317 13.33 3.13 -14.59
N VAL A 318 12.59 4.17 -15.01
CA VAL A 318 12.68 5.51 -14.41
C VAL A 318 11.91 5.60 -13.08
N VAL A 319 10.65 5.15 -13.08
CA VAL A 319 9.75 5.27 -11.93
C VAL A 319 10.22 4.37 -10.77
N TYR A 320 10.37 4.95 -9.57
CA TYR A 320 10.84 4.27 -8.36
C TYR A 320 12.14 3.45 -8.55
N ASN A 321 13.06 3.91 -9.41
CA ASN A 321 14.30 3.17 -9.75
C ASN A 321 15.08 2.71 -8.51
N ASP A 322 15.45 3.65 -7.63
CA ASP A 322 16.23 3.37 -6.42
C ASP A 322 15.53 2.37 -5.49
N TYR A 323 14.20 2.46 -5.39
CA TYR A 323 13.42 1.56 -4.56
C TYR A 323 13.44 0.13 -5.10
N PHE A 324 13.31 -0.05 -6.42
CA PHE A 324 13.36 -1.39 -7.03
C PHE A 324 14.77 -1.98 -7.04
N ALA A 325 15.81 -1.15 -7.02
CA ALA A 325 17.20 -1.57 -6.94
C ALA A 325 17.64 -1.92 -5.50
N SER A 326 16.92 -1.42 -4.48
CA SER A 326 17.24 -1.67 -3.07
C SER A 326 16.46 -2.87 -2.50
N PRO A 327 17.07 -3.68 -1.60
CA PRO A 327 16.33 -4.68 -0.83
C PRO A 327 15.41 -4.06 0.23
N ASP A 328 15.59 -2.78 0.59
CA ASP A 328 14.95 -2.13 1.73
C ASP A 328 13.55 -1.59 1.41
N LEU A 329 12.66 -1.57 2.40
CA LEU A 329 11.35 -0.93 2.26
C LEU A 329 11.50 0.60 2.38
N MET A 330 10.72 1.35 1.58
CA MET A 330 10.70 2.82 1.64
C MET A 330 9.94 3.32 2.88
N PHE A 331 8.99 2.51 3.36
CA PHE A 331 8.18 2.77 4.53
C PHE A 331 8.21 1.53 5.44
N PRO A 332 8.03 1.72 6.76
CA PRO A 332 8.08 0.62 7.73
C PRO A 332 6.88 -0.32 7.59
N ALA A 333 7.17 -1.61 7.69
CA ALA A 333 6.22 -2.69 7.90
C ALA A 333 6.97 -3.86 8.56
N GLN A 334 6.39 -4.47 9.61
CA GLN A 334 6.91 -5.73 10.15
C GLN A 334 6.91 -6.81 9.07
N VAL A 335 7.92 -7.66 9.01
CA VAL A 335 7.93 -8.78 8.07
C VAL A 335 8.76 -9.92 8.62
N ASP A 336 8.20 -11.13 8.62
CA ASP A 336 8.97 -12.34 8.90
C ASP A 336 9.88 -12.64 7.70
N GLN A 337 11.19 -12.48 7.89
CA GLN A 337 12.18 -12.78 6.86
C GLN A 337 12.89 -14.13 7.05
N GLY A 338 12.38 -15.00 7.93
CA GLY A 338 12.98 -16.30 8.22
C GLY A 338 13.03 -17.25 7.02
N ARG A 339 12.05 -17.17 6.11
CA ARG A 339 11.96 -18.02 4.91
C ARG A 339 12.03 -17.27 3.59
N HIS A 340 11.60 -16.00 3.56
CA HIS A 340 11.52 -15.19 2.36
C HIS A 340 12.09 -13.80 2.65
N ALA A 341 12.90 -13.26 1.74
CA ALA A 341 13.30 -11.86 1.86
C ALA A 341 12.05 -10.96 1.69
N GLN A 342 12.03 -9.80 2.34
CA GLN A 342 10.85 -8.90 2.32
C GLN A 342 10.34 -8.54 0.92
N LYS A 343 11.24 -8.45 -0.08
CA LYS A 343 10.93 -8.18 -1.49
C LYS A 343 10.98 -9.42 -2.40
N ASP A 344 10.95 -10.63 -1.84
CA ASP A 344 10.71 -11.83 -2.65
C ASP A 344 9.30 -11.79 -3.22
N TYR A 345 9.14 -12.19 -4.49
CA TYR A 345 7.83 -12.24 -5.12
C TYR A 345 7.06 -13.51 -4.72
N VAL A 346 5.78 -13.34 -4.43
CA VAL A 346 4.80 -14.41 -4.29
C VAL A 346 3.61 -14.16 -5.21
N PHE A 347 2.93 -15.22 -5.63
CA PHE A 347 1.60 -15.13 -6.21
C PHE A 347 0.57 -15.46 -5.13
N ALA A 348 -0.37 -14.56 -4.90
CA ALA A 348 -1.35 -14.62 -3.82
C ALA A 348 -2.76 -14.85 -4.37
N VAL A 349 -3.50 -15.76 -3.74
CA VAL A 349 -4.94 -15.97 -3.96
C VAL A 349 -5.66 -15.79 -2.62
N ARG A 350 -6.71 -14.98 -2.62
CA ARG A 350 -7.57 -14.69 -1.45
C ARG A 350 -9.03 -14.96 -1.80
N GLN A 351 -9.36 -16.23 -1.95
CA GLN A 351 -10.66 -16.70 -2.39
C GLN A 351 -11.02 -18.01 -1.71
N PHE A 352 -12.26 -18.48 -1.88
CA PHE A 352 -12.73 -19.76 -1.33
C PHE A 352 -12.65 -19.82 0.22
N GLY A 353 -12.80 -18.67 0.89
CA GLY A 353 -12.76 -18.57 2.34
C GLY A 353 -11.37 -18.71 2.97
N ALA A 354 -10.31 -18.77 2.17
CA ALA A 354 -8.93 -18.88 2.64
C ALA A 354 -7.98 -17.96 1.85
N ALA A 355 -6.74 -17.88 2.29
CA ALA A 355 -5.68 -17.23 1.55
C ALA A 355 -4.49 -18.18 1.40
N ARG A 356 -3.92 -18.25 0.19
CA ARG A 356 -2.67 -18.98 -0.05
C ARG A 356 -1.73 -18.22 -0.98
N ALA A 357 -0.44 -18.32 -0.71
CA ALA A 357 0.62 -17.76 -1.54
C ALA A 357 1.61 -18.82 -2.03
N TRP A 358 2.08 -18.64 -3.26
CA TRP A 358 3.11 -19.45 -3.88
C TRP A 358 4.33 -18.59 -4.19
N PRO A 359 5.51 -18.87 -3.59
CA PRO A 359 6.73 -18.16 -3.94
C PRO A 359 6.99 -18.25 -5.44
N LEU A 360 7.24 -17.11 -6.10
CA LEU A 360 7.47 -17.11 -7.55
C LEU A 360 8.66 -18.01 -7.92
N LYS A 361 9.67 -18.09 -7.05
CA LYS A 361 10.83 -18.97 -7.21
C LYS A 361 10.46 -20.47 -7.27
N ALA A 362 9.32 -20.89 -6.70
CA ALA A 362 8.86 -22.28 -6.76
C ALA A 362 8.58 -22.75 -8.20
N PHE A 363 8.29 -21.81 -9.11
CA PHE A 363 8.11 -22.09 -10.54
C PHE A 363 9.43 -22.23 -11.32
N GLY A 364 10.58 -22.10 -10.64
CA GLY A 364 11.90 -22.35 -11.23
C GLY A 364 12.09 -23.83 -11.55
N GLY A 365 12.12 -24.19 -12.83
CA GLY A 365 12.23 -25.58 -13.30
C GLY A 365 10.94 -26.42 -13.14
N ARG A 366 9.89 -25.85 -12.53
CA ARG A 366 8.58 -26.47 -12.33
C ARG A 366 7.47 -25.47 -12.68
N PRO A 367 7.21 -25.19 -13.97
CA PRO A 367 6.26 -24.16 -14.37
C PRO A 367 4.81 -24.56 -14.12
N ILE A 368 4.54 -25.81 -13.73
CA ILE A 368 3.22 -26.30 -13.35
C ILE A 368 3.26 -26.79 -11.91
N ILE A 369 2.33 -26.28 -11.10
CA ILE A 369 2.07 -26.73 -9.73
C ILE A 369 0.60 -27.15 -9.66
N ASN A 370 0.36 -28.39 -9.23
CA ASN A 370 -0.98 -28.85 -8.86
C ASN A 370 -1.07 -28.78 -7.34
N ASP A 371 -1.90 -27.89 -6.83
CA ASP A 371 -2.05 -27.66 -5.39
C ASP A 371 -3.54 -27.47 -5.08
N ALA A 372 -3.84 -26.94 -3.90
CA ALA A 372 -5.17 -26.51 -3.50
C ALA A 372 -5.10 -25.28 -2.57
N ILE A 373 -6.22 -24.58 -2.47
CA ILE A 373 -6.48 -23.61 -1.42
C ILE A 373 -7.75 -24.06 -0.69
N ALA A 374 -7.64 -24.32 0.62
CA ALA A 374 -8.65 -25.11 1.34
C ALA A 374 -8.98 -26.39 0.53
N ASP A 375 -10.26 -26.64 0.26
CA ASP A 375 -10.73 -27.80 -0.51
C ASP A 375 -10.80 -27.56 -2.02
N THR A 376 -10.43 -26.37 -2.51
CA THR A 376 -10.50 -26.04 -3.94
C THR A 376 -9.19 -26.42 -4.65
N PRO A 377 -9.18 -27.43 -5.53
CA PRO A 377 -7.97 -27.84 -6.25
C PRO A 377 -7.62 -26.81 -7.32
N LEU A 378 -6.36 -26.35 -7.31
CA LEU A 378 -5.85 -25.36 -8.25
C LEU A 378 -4.74 -25.91 -9.14
N LEU A 379 -4.76 -25.51 -10.40
CA LEU A 379 -3.61 -25.56 -11.31
C LEU A 379 -2.97 -24.17 -11.34
N LEU A 380 -1.68 -24.09 -11.02
CA LEU A 380 -0.88 -22.89 -11.19
C LEU A 380 0.13 -23.07 -12.32
N ILE A 381 0.19 -22.10 -13.24
CA ILE A 381 1.11 -22.06 -14.37
C ILE A 381 1.97 -20.81 -14.22
N GLY A 382 3.26 -20.97 -13.95
CA GLY A 382 4.17 -19.88 -13.65
C GLY A 382 5.41 -19.83 -14.55
N ASP A 383 5.94 -18.62 -14.72
CA ASP A 383 7.19 -18.33 -15.40
C ASP A 383 7.94 -17.25 -14.60
N VAL A 384 9.06 -17.64 -13.98
CA VAL A 384 9.88 -16.76 -13.13
C VAL A 384 10.48 -15.62 -13.93
N GLY A 385 10.99 -15.90 -15.14
CA GLY A 385 11.67 -14.92 -15.98
C GLY A 385 10.72 -13.84 -16.50
N LYS A 386 9.45 -14.19 -16.70
CA LYS A 386 8.40 -13.25 -17.11
C LYS A 386 7.65 -12.61 -15.95
N ARG A 387 7.90 -13.05 -14.71
CA ARG A 387 7.12 -12.68 -13.52
C ARG A 387 5.62 -12.91 -13.74
N SER A 388 5.26 -14.09 -14.23
CA SER A 388 3.86 -14.41 -14.54
C SER A 388 3.41 -15.67 -13.80
N VAL A 389 2.19 -15.65 -13.28
CA VAL A 389 1.50 -16.82 -12.74
C VAL A 389 0.02 -16.73 -13.14
N ARG A 390 -0.56 -17.86 -13.54
CA ARG A 390 -1.97 -18.04 -13.87
C ARG A 390 -2.53 -19.18 -13.03
N ALA A 391 -3.67 -18.98 -12.39
CA ALA A 391 -4.34 -20.02 -11.59
C ALA A 391 -5.70 -20.38 -12.18
N TYR A 392 -6.04 -21.67 -12.17
CA TYR A 392 -7.31 -22.20 -12.67
C TYR A 392 -7.87 -23.24 -11.71
N GLU A 393 -9.19 -23.32 -11.58
CA GLU A 393 -9.85 -24.38 -10.82
C GLU A 393 -9.75 -25.69 -11.60
N ARG A 394 -8.92 -26.63 -11.12
CA ARG A 394 -8.65 -27.87 -11.87
C ARG A 394 -9.65 -29.00 -11.64
N GLY A 395 -10.47 -28.88 -10.58
CA GLY A 395 -11.28 -29.99 -10.08
C GLY A 395 -10.40 -31.20 -9.78
N ASP A 396 -10.85 -32.40 -10.13
CA ASP A 396 -10.10 -33.64 -9.86
C ASP A 396 -8.94 -33.90 -10.84
N ARG A 397 -8.72 -33.01 -11.82
CA ARG A 397 -7.68 -33.19 -12.84
C ARG A 397 -6.30 -32.88 -12.29
N THR A 398 -5.28 -33.55 -12.83
CA THR A 398 -3.88 -33.20 -12.60
C THR A 398 -3.22 -32.88 -13.93
N PHE A 399 -2.28 -31.94 -13.91
CA PHE A 399 -1.65 -31.44 -15.11
C PHE A 399 -0.13 -31.58 -15.06
N THR A 400 0.47 -31.85 -16.21
CA THR A 400 1.92 -31.90 -16.39
C THR A 400 2.33 -31.09 -17.62
N GLN A 401 3.59 -30.69 -17.66
CA GLN A 401 4.13 -30.01 -18.82
C GLN A 401 4.68 -31.07 -19.78
N SER A 402 4.22 -31.01 -21.03
CA SER A 402 4.70 -31.87 -22.12
C SER A 402 5.23 -30.99 -23.25
N GLY A 403 6.55 -30.74 -23.23
CA GLY A 403 7.19 -29.77 -24.12
C GLY A 403 6.67 -28.35 -23.86
N SER A 404 6.16 -27.68 -24.89
CA SER A 404 5.52 -26.35 -24.76
C SER A 404 4.04 -26.41 -24.37
N LYS A 405 3.46 -27.61 -24.26
CA LYS A 405 2.03 -27.80 -23.98
C LYS A 405 1.79 -28.20 -22.53
N ILE A 406 0.57 -27.93 -22.08
CA ILE A 406 0.03 -28.43 -20.82
C ILE A 406 -0.86 -29.62 -21.15
N ALA A 407 -0.68 -30.73 -20.45
CA ALA A 407 -1.47 -31.93 -20.64
C ALA A 407 -2.10 -32.37 -19.32
N ASP A 408 -3.33 -32.88 -19.36
CA ASP A 408 -3.96 -33.50 -18.20
C ASP A 408 -3.45 -34.94 -17.96
N GLN A 409 -3.98 -35.61 -16.94
CA GLN A 409 -3.61 -36.98 -16.58
C GLN A 409 -3.85 -38.03 -17.68
N THR A 410 -4.65 -37.72 -18.70
CA THR A 410 -4.89 -38.60 -19.85
C THR A 410 -3.91 -38.35 -21.01
N GLY A 411 -3.08 -37.31 -20.90
CA GLY A 411 -2.20 -36.83 -21.96
C GLY A 411 -2.87 -35.87 -22.95
N ALA A 412 -4.14 -35.50 -22.73
CA ALA A 412 -4.84 -34.57 -23.61
C ALA A 412 -4.30 -33.15 -23.42
N ALA A 413 -4.09 -32.44 -24.52
CA ALA A 413 -3.51 -31.10 -24.51
C ALA A 413 -4.56 -30.03 -24.17
N TRP A 414 -4.18 -29.10 -23.30
CA TRP A 414 -4.98 -27.95 -22.89
C TRP A 414 -4.35 -26.64 -23.36
N ARG A 415 -5.20 -25.69 -23.75
CA ARG A 415 -4.81 -24.36 -24.20
C ARG A 415 -5.02 -23.35 -23.07
N VAL A 416 -3.95 -22.65 -22.72
CA VAL A 416 -3.97 -21.51 -21.80
C VAL A 416 -4.59 -20.32 -22.51
N THR A 417 -5.61 -19.73 -21.90
CA THR A 417 -6.17 -18.42 -22.27
C THR A 417 -6.30 -17.55 -21.03
N GLU A 418 -6.56 -16.25 -21.21
CA GLU A 418 -6.64 -15.36 -20.06
C GLU A 418 -7.90 -15.59 -19.22
N ASP A 419 -9.02 -15.92 -19.84
CA ASP A 419 -10.30 -16.13 -19.14
C ASP A 419 -10.50 -17.56 -18.62
N ALA A 420 -9.82 -18.55 -19.22
CA ALA A 420 -9.96 -19.98 -18.86
C ALA A 420 -8.83 -20.88 -19.39
N LEU A 421 -8.71 -22.07 -18.83
CA LEU A 421 -7.98 -23.17 -19.44
C LEU A 421 -8.96 -23.99 -20.27
N LEU A 422 -8.66 -24.17 -21.55
CA LEU A 422 -9.55 -24.83 -22.50
C LEU A 422 -9.02 -26.21 -22.87
N GLY A 423 -9.84 -27.22 -22.66
CA GLY A 423 -9.48 -28.62 -22.84
C GLY A 423 -10.03 -29.22 -24.12
N PRO A 424 -9.79 -30.53 -24.34
CA PRO A 424 -10.50 -31.28 -25.38
C PRO A 424 -12.02 -31.23 -25.15
N ASP A 425 -12.77 -31.46 -26.22
CA ASP A 425 -14.24 -31.63 -26.19
C ASP A 425 -15.02 -30.43 -25.59
N GLY A 426 -14.42 -29.23 -25.62
CA GLY A 426 -15.05 -28.00 -25.13
C GLY A 426 -14.98 -27.81 -23.62
N ALA A 427 -14.21 -28.64 -22.90
CA ALA A 427 -14.00 -28.45 -21.46
C ALA A 427 -13.39 -27.07 -21.16
N ARG A 428 -13.88 -26.43 -20.10
CA ARG A 428 -13.46 -25.09 -19.67
C ARG A 428 -13.23 -25.10 -18.16
N LEU A 429 -12.07 -24.62 -17.74
CA LEU A 429 -11.73 -24.40 -16.33
C LEU A 429 -11.53 -22.91 -16.10
N ASP A 430 -12.27 -22.34 -15.17
CA ASP A 430 -12.29 -20.90 -14.98
C ASP A 430 -11.00 -20.38 -14.34
N ARG A 431 -10.65 -19.15 -14.72
CA ARG A 431 -9.48 -18.45 -14.21
C ARG A 431 -9.75 -17.93 -12.80
N VAL A 432 -8.87 -18.26 -11.87
CA VAL A 432 -8.89 -17.77 -10.49
C VAL A 432 -8.17 -16.43 -10.43
N ALA A 433 -8.85 -15.42 -9.86
CA ALA A 433 -8.21 -14.14 -9.56
C ALA A 433 -7.13 -14.30 -8.48
N GLY A 434 -5.92 -13.90 -8.83
CA GLY A 434 -4.78 -13.78 -7.93
C GLY A 434 -3.85 -12.71 -8.47
N HIS A 435 -2.86 -12.34 -7.69
CA HIS A 435 -1.93 -11.25 -8.02
C HIS A 435 -0.53 -11.57 -7.53
N ILE A 436 0.47 -11.02 -8.20
CA ILE A 436 1.84 -11.03 -7.67
C ILE A 436 1.99 -9.89 -6.67
N SER A 437 2.81 -10.10 -5.66
CA SER A 437 3.23 -9.10 -4.69
C SER A 437 4.62 -9.41 -4.15
N TYR A 438 5.19 -8.46 -3.43
CA TYR A 438 6.27 -8.75 -2.49
C TYR A 438 5.77 -9.50 -1.26
N TRP A 439 6.68 -10.25 -0.64
CA TRP A 439 6.43 -11.05 0.55
C TRP A 439 5.95 -10.21 1.74
N PHE A 440 6.58 -9.05 1.99
CA PHE A 440 6.15 -8.20 3.12
C PHE A 440 4.68 -7.79 3.01
N ALA A 441 4.18 -7.55 1.80
CA ALA A 441 2.77 -7.22 1.62
C ALA A 441 1.89 -8.42 1.97
N TRP A 442 2.22 -9.61 1.49
CA TRP A 442 1.48 -10.83 1.85
C TRP A 442 1.46 -11.07 3.37
N ASP A 443 2.63 -10.98 4.02
CA ASP A 443 2.83 -11.27 5.44
C ASP A 443 2.03 -10.33 6.36
N ASN A 444 1.82 -9.06 5.96
CA ASN A 444 1.19 -8.04 6.80
C ASN A 444 -0.35 -8.03 6.82
N TYR A 445 -1.03 -8.59 5.81
CA TYR A 445 -2.45 -8.23 5.56
C TYR A 445 -3.48 -9.33 5.77
N LEU A 446 -3.07 -10.57 6.10
CA LEU A 446 -3.99 -11.70 5.96
C LEU A 446 -4.48 -12.36 7.25
N GLY A 447 -3.88 -12.07 8.40
CA GLY A 447 -4.27 -12.74 9.65
C GLY A 447 -4.23 -14.28 9.54
N ASP A 448 -4.87 -14.94 10.49
CA ASP A 448 -4.54 -16.33 10.89
C ASP A 448 -4.91 -17.46 9.91
N ALA A 449 -5.61 -17.19 8.79
CA ALA A 449 -6.06 -18.20 7.83
C ALA A 449 -5.22 -18.25 6.52
N ALA A 450 -4.00 -17.72 6.55
CA ALA A 450 -3.10 -17.67 5.41
C ALA A 450 -2.08 -18.81 5.42
N THR A 451 -1.86 -19.47 4.27
CA THR A 451 -0.83 -20.49 4.11
C THR A 451 0.15 -20.14 2.99
N VAL A 452 1.36 -20.69 3.06
CA VAL A 452 2.37 -20.57 2.01
C VAL A 452 2.69 -21.94 1.45
N TYR A 453 2.92 -22.02 0.15
CA TYR A 453 3.37 -23.23 -0.52
C TYR A 453 4.80 -23.59 -0.11
N ASP A 454 4.98 -24.81 0.41
CA ASP A 454 6.24 -25.27 1.00
C ASP A 454 7.10 -26.17 0.11
N GLY A 455 6.61 -26.56 -1.08
CA GLY A 455 7.42 -27.28 -2.08
C GLY A 455 6.86 -28.60 -2.55
#